data_AF-A0A3L7RKS8-F1
#
_entry.id   AF-A0A3L7RKS8-F1
#
_cell.length_a   1.000
_cell.length_b   1.000
_cell.length_c   1.000
_cell.angle_alpha   90.00
_cell.angle_beta   90.00
_cell.angle_gamma   90.00
#
_symmetry.space_group_name_H-M   'P 1'
#
loop_
_entity.id
_entity.type
_entity.pdbx_description
1 polymer ?
#
loop_
_entity_poly.entity_id
_entity_poly.type
_entity_poly.pdbx_seq_one_letter_code
_entity_poly.pdbx_strand_id
1 'polypeptide(L)'
;MALQQRQIELLSRQCELLTELVSQVSLQQRQRAAELKAWKDANPELARSCRQAAESLAKVHTEFLAGVATEAFDNAENFTDSEYALGEFIDRYGPRLAHFNGVLQLFAQLGAPPAPPPGEG
;
A
#
# COMPACT_ATOMS: atom_id res chain seq x y z
N MET A 1 28.54 -15.69 33.65
CA MET A 1 29.52 -15.56 32.55
C MET A 1 29.20 -16.44 31.35
N ALA A 2 29.22 -17.78 31.44
CA ALA A 2 28.98 -18.65 30.27
C ALA A 2 27.59 -18.46 29.60
N LEU A 3 26.53 -18.26 30.40
CA LEU A 3 25.19 -18.02 29.86
C LEU A 3 25.07 -16.67 29.14
N GLN A 4 25.74 -15.63 29.64
CA GLN A 4 25.81 -14.32 28.98
C GLN A 4 26.62 -14.38 27.69
N GLN A 5 27.73 -15.14 27.66
CA GLN A 5 28.52 -15.34 26.44
C GLN A 5 27.70 -16.04 25.35
N ARG A 6 26.96 -17.08 25.71
CA ARG A 6 26.09 -17.79 24.78
C ARG A 6 24.94 -16.92 24.29
N GLN A 7 24.41 -16.04 25.14
CA GLN A 7 23.38 -15.08 24.74
C GLN A 7 23.93 -14.05 23.75
N ILE A 8 25.14 -13.53 23.97
CA ILE A 8 25.82 -12.62 23.04
C ILE A 8 26.07 -13.30 21.69
N GLU A 9 26.54 -14.56 21.69
CA GLU A 9 26.77 -15.33 20.46
C GLU A 9 25.48 -15.50 19.64
N LEU A 10 24.38 -15.86 20.29
CA LEU A 10 23.07 -16.00 19.64
C LEU A 10 22.56 -14.65 19.08
N LEU A 11 22.75 -13.55 19.82
CA LEU A 11 22.37 -12.22 19.36
C LEU A 11 23.22 -11.77 18.17
N SER A 12 24.54 -12.00 18.20
CA SER A 12 25.42 -11.71 17.07
C SER A 12 24.98 -12.47 15.83
N ARG A 13 24.68 -13.77 15.97
CA ARG A 13 24.18 -14.58 14.87
C ARG A 13 22.83 -14.08 14.33
N GLN A 14 21.94 -13.62 15.20
CA GLN A 14 20.67 -13.04 14.79
C GLN A 14 20.88 -11.74 14.00
N CYS A 15 21.79 -10.87 14.43
CA CYS A 15 22.13 -9.64 13.72
C CYS A 15 22.73 -9.93 12.33
N GLU A 16 23.59 -10.94 12.20
CA GLU A 16 24.12 -11.39 10.91
C GLU A 16 23.01 -11.81 9.95
N LEU A 17 22.08 -12.66 10.42
CA LEU A 17 20.97 -13.15 9.60
C LEU A 17 20.00 -12.03 9.20
N LEU A 18 19.72 -11.08 10.11
CA LEU A 18 18.90 -9.91 9.79
C LEU A 18 19.60 -9.02 8.76
N THR A 19 20.92 -8.87 8.84
CA THR A 19 21.70 -8.10 7.86
C THR A 19 21.63 -8.76 6.48
N GLU A 20 21.79 -10.08 6.42
CA GLU A 20 21.65 -10.84 5.18
C GLU A 20 20.23 -10.71 4.60
N LEU A 21 19.19 -10.83 5.43
CA LEU A 21 17.81 -10.67 5.01
C LEU A 21 17.52 -9.26 4.46
N VAL A 22 18.01 -8.22 5.13
CA VAL A 22 17.92 -6.84 4.64
C VAL A 22 18.61 -6.70 3.28
N SER A 23 19.80 -7.31 3.11
CA SER A 23 20.51 -7.27 1.84
C SER A 23 19.69 -7.93 0.71
N GLN A 24 19.10 -9.10 0.96
CA GLN A 24 18.29 -9.82 -0.02
C GLN A 24 17.00 -9.06 -0.37
N VAL A 25 16.30 -8.53 0.64
CA VAL A 25 15.10 -7.70 0.43
C VAL A 25 15.45 -6.44 -0.36
N SER A 26 16.57 -5.78 -0.05
CA SER A 26 17.00 -4.58 -0.77
C SER A 26 17.32 -4.87 -2.24
N LEU A 27 17.95 -6.01 -2.53
CA LEU A 27 18.24 -6.45 -3.90
C LEU A 27 16.94 -6.71 -4.67
N GLN A 28 16.00 -7.44 -4.06
CA GLN A 28 14.70 -7.73 -4.68
C GLN A 28 13.89 -6.46 -4.95
N GLN A 29 13.90 -5.49 -4.02
CA GLN A 29 13.22 -4.21 -4.19
C GLN A 29 13.83 -3.42 -5.37
N ARG A 30 15.16 -3.37 -5.48
CA ARG A 30 15.84 -2.70 -6.60
C ARG A 30 15.54 -3.36 -7.94
N GLN A 31 15.53 -4.70 -7.98
CA GLN A 31 15.19 -5.45 -9.19
C GLN A 31 13.76 -5.14 -9.65
N ARG A 32 12.77 -5.21 -8.76
CA ARG A 32 11.38 -4.87 -9.07
C ARG A 32 11.23 -3.43 -9.56
N ALA A 33 11.96 -2.49 -8.94
CA ALA A 33 11.95 -1.09 -9.36
C ALA A 33 12.55 -0.92 -10.77
N ALA A 34 13.62 -1.65 -11.10
CA ALA A 34 14.24 -1.64 -12.42
C ALA A 34 13.33 -2.25 -13.49
N GLU A 35 12.67 -3.38 -13.20
CA GLU A 35 11.69 -4.02 -14.10
C GLU A 35 10.49 -3.11 -14.36
N LEU A 36 9.94 -2.49 -13.31
CA LEU A 36 8.84 -1.54 -13.44
C LEU A 36 9.26 -0.32 -14.26
N LYS A 37 10.47 0.19 -14.06
CA LYS A 37 11.01 1.30 -14.87
C LYS A 37 11.13 0.89 -16.34
N ALA A 38 11.77 -0.24 -16.63
CA ALA A 38 11.90 -0.75 -17.99
C ALA A 38 10.53 -0.96 -18.67
N TRP A 39 9.55 -1.46 -17.92
CA TRP A 39 8.18 -1.61 -18.42
C TRP A 39 7.53 -0.24 -18.75
N LYS A 40 7.72 0.77 -17.90
CA LYS A 40 7.20 2.13 -18.15
C LYS A 40 7.86 2.77 -19.37
N ASP A 41 9.18 2.61 -19.50
CA ASP A 41 9.94 3.11 -20.65
C ASP A 41 9.49 2.44 -21.95
N ALA A 42 9.10 1.16 -21.90
CA ALA A 42 8.53 0.43 -23.04
C ALA A 42 7.05 0.77 -23.31
N ASN A 43 6.31 1.29 -22.33
CA ASN A 43 4.86 1.56 -22.42
C ASN A 43 4.51 3.01 -21.97
N PRO A 44 5.07 4.05 -22.60
CA PRO A 44 4.98 5.42 -22.10
C PRO A 44 3.56 6.00 -22.11
N GLU A 45 2.77 5.71 -23.15
CA GLU A 45 1.38 6.19 -23.26
C GLU A 45 0.46 5.50 -22.24
N LEU A 46 0.68 4.22 -21.96
CA LEU A 46 -0.07 3.49 -20.95
C LEU A 46 0.27 4.00 -19.55
N ALA A 47 1.55 4.21 -19.24
CA ALA A 47 1.97 4.80 -17.97
C ALA A 47 1.35 6.20 -17.75
N ARG A 48 1.31 7.04 -18.79
CA ARG A 48 0.64 8.35 -18.74
C ARG A 48 -0.87 8.21 -18.49
N SER A 49 -1.52 7.27 -19.19
CA SER A 49 -2.95 6.99 -19.00
C SER A 49 -3.25 6.49 -17.59
N CYS A 50 -2.42 5.60 -17.03
CA CYS A 50 -2.53 5.15 -15.64
C CYS A 50 -2.39 6.31 -14.65
N ARG A 51 -1.47 7.25 -14.90
CA ARG A 51 -1.32 8.45 -14.07
C ARG A 51 -2.58 9.32 -14.09
N GLN A 52 -3.10 9.63 -15.27
CA GLN A 52 -4.33 10.44 -15.41
C GLN A 52 -5.54 9.74 -14.77
N ALA A 53 -5.64 8.42 -14.94
CA ALA A 53 -6.67 7.61 -14.31
C ALA A 53 -6.55 7.66 -12.78
N ALA A 54 -5.33 7.50 -12.22
CA ALA A 54 -5.10 7.58 -10.79
C ALA A 54 -5.46 8.96 -10.21
N GLU A 55 -5.06 10.04 -10.87
CA GLU A 55 -5.39 11.41 -10.45
C GLU A 55 -6.90 11.67 -10.47
N SER A 56 -7.62 11.15 -11.48
CA SER A 56 -9.07 11.30 -11.59
C SER A 56 -9.81 10.44 -10.56
N LEU A 57 -9.42 9.18 -10.43
CA LEU A 57 -10.02 8.23 -9.49
C LEU A 57 -9.72 8.59 -8.04
N ALA A 58 -8.59 9.21 -7.72
CA ALA A 58 -8.30 9.70 -6.38
C ALA A 58 -9.36 10.70 -5.90
N LYS A 59 -9.80 11.62 -6.78
CA LYS A 59 -10.86 12.59 -6.46
C LYS A 59 -12.18 11.88 -6.16
N VAL A 60 -12.58 10.97 -7.05
CA VAL A 60 -13.81 10.17 -6.89
C VAL A 60 -13.75 9.31 -5.62
N HIS A 61 -12.59 8.72 -5.31
CA HIS A 61 -12.37 7.92 -4.11
C HIS A 61 -12.52 8.76 -2.84
N THR A 62 -11.99 9.99 -2.83
CA THR A 62 -12.15 10.92 -1.71
C THR A 62 -13.61 11.31 -1.49
N GLU A 63 -14.34 11.65 -2.56
CA GLU A 63 -15.77 11.99 -2.47
C GLU A 63 -16.62 10.79 -2.01
N PHE A 64 -16.33 9.61 -2.55
CA PHE A 64 -17.00 8.37 -2.14
C PHE A 64 -16.76 8.07 -0.66
N LEU A 65 -15.50 8.17 -0.21
CA LEU A 65 -15.15 7.94 1.20
C LEU A 65 -15.83 8.96 2.12
N ALA A 66 -15.93 10.22 1.71
CA ALA A 66 -16.65 11.25 2.46
C ALA A 66 -18.14 10.86 2.65
N GLY A 67 -18.81 10.41 1.59
CA GLY A 67 -20.19 9.94 1.68
C GLY A 67 -20.36 8.74 2.61
N VAL A 68 -19.46 7.74 2.52
CA VAL A 68 -19.48 6.57 3.41
C VAL A 68 -19.22 6.98 4.86
N ALA A 69 -18.30 7.91 5.11
CA ALA A 69 -18.00 8.41 6.45
C ALA A 69 -19.19 9.15 7.06
N THR A 70 -19.90 9.96 6.28
CA THR A 70 -21.14 10.63 6.72
C THR A 70 -22.22 9.61 7.07
N GLU A 71 -22.48 8.63 6.20
CA GLU A 71 -23.49 7.59 6.48
C GLU A 71 -23.12 6.77 7.72
N ALA A 72 -21.83 6.49 7.93
CA ALA A 72 -21.36 5.79 9.12
C ALA A 72 -21.59 6.60 10.40
N PHE A 73 -21.33 7.91 10.35
CA PHE A 73 -21.52 8.82 11.47
C PHE A 73 -23.01 8.97 11.82
N ASP A 74 -23.85 9.20 10.82
CA ASP A 74 -25.29 9.44 10.99
C ASP A 74 -26.03 8.20 11.51
N ASN A 75 -25.51 7.00 11.29
CA ASN A 75 -26.13 5.73 11.71
C ASN A 75 -25.40 5.02 12.86
N ALA A 76 -24.44 5.67 13.53
CA ALA A 76 -23.60 5.03 14.55
C ALA A 76 -24.39 4.45 15.73
N GLU A 77 -25.46 5.12 16.16
CA GLU A 77 -26.36 4.62 17.22
C GLU A 77 -27.07 3.33 16.76
N ASN A 78 -27.61 3.32 15.53
CA ASN A 78 -28.28 2.15 14.96
C ASN A 78 -27.35 0.94 14.83
N PHE A 79 -26.08 1.15 14.51
CA PHE A 79 -25.09 0.06 14.43
C PHE A 79 -24.74 -0.52 15.80
N THR A 80 -24.81 0.30 16.85
CA THR A 80 -24.61 -0.15 18.23
C THR A 80 -25.79 -1.02 18.68
N ASP A 81 -27.00 -0.63 18.29
CA ASP A 81 -28.23 -1.32 18.68
C ASP A 81 -28.54 -2.55 17.79
N SER A 82 -27.99 -2.62 16.58
CA SER A 82 -28.28 -3.67 15.60
C SER A 82 -27.03 -4.13 14.83
N GLU A 83 -26.57 -5.35 15.16
CA GLU A 83 -25.49 -6.03 14.42
C GLU A 83 -25.86 -6.30 12.95
N TYR A 84 -27.15 -6.49 12.66
CA TYR A 84 -27.64 -6.62 11.29
C TYR A 84 -27.43 -5.32 10.49
N ALA A 85 -27.76 -4.16 11.07
CA ALA A 85 -27.56 -2.88 10.39
C ALA A 85 -26.08 -2.58 10.13
N LEU A 86 -25.20 -2.95 11.08
CA LEU A 86 -23.76 -2.88 10.89
C LEU A 86 -23.28 -3.84 9.78
N GLY A 87 -23.77 -5.08 9.78
CA GLY A 87 -23.46 -6.07 8.76
C GLY A 87 -23.84 -5.62 7.35
N GLU A 88 -25.05 -5.06 7.18
CA GLU A 88 -25.49 -4.52 5.90
C GLU A 88 -24.61 -3.36 5.41
N PHE A 89 -24.23 -2.45 6.32
CA PHE A 89 -23.31 -1.36 5.99
C PHE A 89 -21.94 -1.90 5.52
N ILE A 90 -21.38 -2.87 6.25
CA ILE A 90 -20.10 -3.51 5.91
C ILE A 90 -20.20 -4.25 4.57
N ASP A 91 -21.26 -5.00 4.33
CA ASP A 91 -21.44 -5.76 3.08
C ASP A 91 -21.65 -4.83 1.87
N ARG A 92 -22.34 -3.70 2.08
CA ARG A 92 -22.58 -2.70 1.05
C ARG A 92 -21.31 -1.95 0.65
N TYR A 93 -20.48 -1.56 1.63
CA TYR A 93 -19.35 -0.65 1.40
C TYR A 93 -17.98 -1.33 1.43
N GLY A 94 -17.79 -2.34 2.28
CA GLY A 94 -16.51 -3.01 2.52
C GLY A 94 -15.85 -3.55 1.24
N PRO A 95 -16.50 -4.47 0.49
CA PRO A 95 -15.92 -5.00 -0.74
C PRO A 95 -15.63 -3.91 -1.78
N ARG A 96 -16.53 -2.91 -1.92
CA ARG A 96 -16.37 -1.83 -2.90
C ARG A 96 -15.19 -0.93 -2.56
N LEU A 97 -15.02 -0.56 -1.29
CA LEU A 97 -13.89 0.24 -0.81
C LEU A 97 -12.57 -0.49 -1.01
N ALA A 98 -12.50 -1.76 -0.63
CA ALA A 98 -11.29 -2.57 -0.79
C ALA A 98 -10.87 -2.68 -2.27
N HIS A 99 -11.82 -3.00 -3.16
CA HIS A 99 -11.55 -3.09 -4.59
C HIS A 99 -11.16 -1.74 -5.19
N PHE A 100 -11.87 -0.66 -4.85
CA PHE A 100 -11.58 0.66 -5.41
C PHE A 100 -10.18 1.14 -5.00
N ASN A 101 -9.82 0.99 -3.71
CA ASN A 101 -8.47 1.31 -3.24
C ASN A 101 -7.39 0.46 -3.96
N GLY A 102 -7.64 -0.83 -4.18
CA GLY A 102 -6.72 -1.70 -4.92
C GLY A 102 -6.49 -1.25 -6.37
N VAL A 103 -7.57 -0.90 -7.09
CA VAL A 103 -7.48 -0.38 -8.47
C VAL A 103 -6.74 0.96 -8.49
N LEU A 104 -7.04 1.86 -7.55
CA LEU A 104 -6.36 3.15 -7.44
C LEU A 104 -4.86 2.99 -7.20
N GLN A 105 -4.47 2.11 -6.28
CA GLN A 105 -3.06 1.82 -5.98
C GLN A 105 -2.32 1.22 -7.18
N LEU A 106 -2.97 0.33 -7.94
CA LEU A 106 -2.40 -0.24 -9.16
C LEU A 106 -2.10 0.86 -10.18
N PHE A 107 -3.07 1.73 -10.47
CA PHE A 107 -2.85 2.82 -11.41
C PHE A 107 -1.82 3.84 -10.90
N ALA A 108 -1.82 4.13 -9.60
CA ALA A 108 -0.81 5.01 -9.00
C ALA A 108 0.60 4.42 -9.15
N GLN A 109 0.79 3.11 -8.93
CA GLN A 109 2.09 2.46 -9.09
C GLN A 109 2.59 2.49 -10.55
N LEU A 110 1.69 2.18 -11.50
CA LEU A 110 2.00 2.16 -12.94
C LEU A 110 2.17 3.57 -13.52
N GLY A 111 1.50 4.57 -12.95
CA GLY A 111 1.58 5.98 -13.36
C GLY A 111 2.61 6.82 -12.60
N ALA A 112 3.20 6.28 -11.52
CA ALA A 112 4.13 7.05 -10.68
C ALA A 112 5.35 7.52 -11.50
N PRO A 113 5.77 8.79 -11.34
CA PRO A 113 6.98 9.27 -11.96
C PRO A 113 8.19 8.48 -11.43
N PRO A 114 9.27 8.35 -12.23
CA PRO A 114 10.51 7.78 -11.74
C PRO A 114 10.99 8.59 -10.53
N ALA A 115 11.36 7.90 -9.45
CA ALA A 115 11.89 8.57 -8.27
C ALA A 115 13.13 9.39 -8.65
N PRO A 116 13.28 10.63 -8.15
CA PRO A 116 14.47 11.43 -8.41
C PRO A 116 15.71 10.70 -7.87
N PRO A 117 16.88 10.88 -8.51
CA PRO A 117 18.12 10.29 -8.03
C PRO A 117 18.46 10.79 -6.61
N PRO A 118 19.03 9.94 -5.75
CA PRO A 118 19.43 10.36 -4.40
C PRO A 118 20.54 11.42 -4.50
N GLY A 119 20.21 12.69 -4.22
CA GLY A 119 21.18 13.80 -4.22
C GLY A 119 20.64 15.17 -4.64
N GLU A 120 19.40 15.28 -5.12
CA GLU A 120 18.77 16.56 -5.43
C GLU A 120 17.62 16.83 -4.44
N GLY A 121 17.97 17.42 -3.29
CA GLY A 121 17.05 17.84 -2.22
C GLY A 121 17.73 18.74 -1.22
#